data_AF-A0A078M908-F1
#
_entry.id   AF-A0A078M908-F1
#
_cell.length_a   1.000
_cell.length_b   1.000
_cell.length_c   1.000
_cell.angle_alpha   90.00
_cell.angle_beta   90.00
_cell.angle_gamma   90.00
#
_symmetry.space_group_name_H-M   'P 1'
#
loop_
_entity.id
_entity.type
_entity.pdbx_description
1 polymer ?
#
loop_
_entity_poly.entity_id
_entity_poly.type
_entity_poly.pdbx_seq_one_letter_code
_entity_poly.pdbx_strand_id
1 'polypeptide(L)' 'MLRIFCVAIPVLVLLLPLFMADNIVWILNILLTSLGTIFGYINYKYRKDKVWLAVMIVNIILFLYYIYETINFFI' A
#
# COMPACT_ATOMS: atom_id res chain seq x y z
N MET A 1 -7.68 4.08 -15.78
CA MET A 1 -6.31 3.76 -15.30
C MET A 1 -6.15 3.91 -13.79
N LEU A 2 -6.34 5.09 -13.18
CA LEU A 2 -6.18 5.30 -11.70
C LEU A 2 -6.91 4.30 -10.79
N ARG A 3 -8.10 3.82 -11.20
CA ARG A 3 -8.86 2.82 -10.44
C ARG A 3 -8.14 1.48 -10.30
N ILE A 4 -7.49 1.04 -11.37
CA ILE A 4 -6.81 -0.25 -11.43
C ILE A 4 -5.58 -0.19 -10.52
N PHE A 5 -4.81 0.91 -10.59
CA PHE A 5 -3.66 1.11 -9.71
C PHE A 5 -4.03 1.12 -8.23
N CYS A 6 -5.13 1.78 -7.83
CA CYS A 6 -5.59 1.76 -6.43
C CYS A 6 -5.82 0.35 -5.86
N VAL A 7 -6.32 -0.58 -6.68
CA VAL A 7 -6.65 -1.94 -6.23
C VAL A 7 -5.45 -2.89 -6.43
N ALA A 8 -4.69 -2.70 -7.51
CA ALA A 8 -3.54 -3.53 -7.81
C ALA A 8 -2.40 -3.32 -6.80
N ILE A 9 -2.21 -2.10 -6.30
CA ILE A 9 -1.14 -1.77 -5.34
C ILE A 9 -1.23 -2.59 -4.04
N PRO A 10 -2.34 -2.60 -3.28
CA PRO A 10 -2.41 -3.40 -2.05
C PRO A 10 -2.29 -4.91 -2.32
N VAL A 11 -2.77 -5.39 -3.47
CA VAL A 11 -2.59 -6.78 -3.89
C VAL A 11 -1.11 -7.08 -4.16
N LEU A 12 -0.41 -6.20 -4.88
CA LEU A 12 1.02 -6.35 -5.15
C LEU A 12 1.83 -6.36 -3.85
N VAL A 13 1.50 -5.47 -2.93
CA VAL A 13 2.15 -5.32 -1.63
C VAL A 13 2.01 -6.58 -0.77
N LEU A 14 0.87 -7.27 -0.85
CA LEU A 14 0.65 -8.54 -0.14
C LEU A 14 1.38 -9.72 -0.80
N LEU A 15 1.58 -9.66 -2.12
CA LEU A 15 2.22 -10.74 -2.89
C LEU A 15 3.74 -10.63 -2.93
N LEU A 16 4.29 -9.42 -2.91
CA LEU A 16 5.74 -9.14 -2.97
C LEU A 16 6.59 -9.95 -1.98
N PRO A 17 6.19 -10.12 -0.71
CA PRO A 17 6.93 -10.95 0.25
C PRO A 17 7.06 -12.43 -0.16
N LEU A 18 6.19 -12.94 -1.04
CA LEU A 18 6.24 -14.34 -1.50
C LEU A 18 7.33 -14.58 -2.57
N PHE A 19 7.83 -13.51 -3.21
CA PHE A 19 8.71 -13.63 -4.38
C PHE A 19 10.09 -12.99 -4.18
N MET A 20 10.30 -12.21 -3.12
CA MET A 20 11.52 -11.44 -2.91
C MET A 20 12.04 -11.59 -1.49
N ALA A 21 13.35 -11.42 -1.31
CA ALA A 21 14.00 -11.45 -0.01
C ALA A 21 13.60 -10.23 0.84
N ASP A 22 13.39 -10.47 2.14
CA ASP A 22 12.83 -9.49 3.09
C ASP A 22 13.55 -8.14 3.07
N ASN A 23 14.88 -8.14 2.90
CA ASN A 23 15.74 -6.94 2.88
C ASN A 23 15.37 -5.90 1.81
N ILE A 24 14.70 -6.29 0.73
CA ILE A 24 14.30 -5.39 -0.37
C ILE A 24 12.79 -5.13 -0.34
N VAL A 25 12.03 -6.11 0.17
CA VAL A 25 10.57 -6.11 0.20
C VAL A 25 10.01 -4.94 1.01
N TRP A 26 10.62 -4.61 2.16
CA TRP A 26 10.12 -3.54 3.02
C TRP A 26 10.19 -2.16 2.34
N ILE A 27 11.29 -1.83 1.64
CA ILE A 27 11.44 -0.57 0.90
C ILE A 27 10.38 -0.45 -0.19
N LEU A 28 10.23 -1.52 -0.98
CA LEU A 28 9.29 -1.53 -2.09
C LEU A 28 7.85 -1.39 -1.57
N ASN A 29 7.52 -2.09 -0.49
CA ASN A 29 6.19 -2.06 0.09
C ASN A 29 5.86 -0.70 0.72
N ILE A 30 6.81 0.00 1.33
CA ILE A 30 6.62 1.39 1.80
C ILE A 30 6.34 2.34 0.63
N LEU A 31 7.11 2.23 -0.46
CA LEU A 31 6.90 3.05 -1.66
C LEU A 31 5.55 2.76 -2.32
N LEU A 32 5.17 1.49 -2.43
CA LEU A 32 3.92 1.09 -3.03
C LEU A 32 2.72 1.50 -2.18
N THR A 33 2.74 1.24 -0.88
CA THR A 33 1.64 1.63 0.02
C THR A 33 1.48 3.16 0.11
N SER A 34 2.56 3.93 0.07
CA SER A 34 2.47 5.40 -0.02
C SER A 34 1.83 5.87 -1.33
N LEU A 35 2.23 5.30 -2.48
CA LEU A 35 1.57 5.54 -3.77
C LEU A 35 0.09 5.13 -3.75
N GLY A 36 -0.23 3.98 -3.18
CA GLY A 36 -1.60 3.46 -3.04
C GLY A 36 -2.47 4.39 -2.19
N THR A 37 -1.91 4.95 -1.13
CA THR A 37 -2.59 5.93 -0.28
C THR A 37 -2.88 7.23 -1.02
N ILE A 38 -1.90 7.76 -1.78
CA ILE A 38 -2.06 8.97 -2.60
C ILE A 38 -3.14 8.75 -3.66
N PHE A 39 -3.07 7.66 -4.42
CA PHE A 39 -4.08 7.36 -5.45
C PHE A 39 -5.46 7.09 -4.83
N GLY A 40 -5.52 6.43 -3.67
CA GLY A 40 -6.75 6.21 -2.91
C GLY A 40 -7.41 7.51 -2.52
N TYR A 41 -6.64 8.45 -1.96
CA TYR A 41 -7.10 9.78 -1.60
C TYR A 41 -7.60 10.57 -2.81
N ILE A 42 -6.84 10.57 -3.91
CA ILE A 42 -7.23 11.24 -5.17
C ILE A 42 -8.56 10.66 -5.66
N ASN A 43 -8.68 9.33 -5.78
CA ASN A 43 -9.92 8.70 -6.25
C ASN A 43 -11.11 8.96 -5.32
N TYR A 44 -10.90 8.95 -4.00
CA TYR A 44 -11.94 9.29 -3.03
C TYR A 44 -12.38 10.75 -3.17
N LYS A 45 -11.45 11.69 -3.33
CA LYS A 45 -11.75 13.11 -3.54
C LYS A 45 -12.60 13.35 -4.79
N TYR A 46 -12.28 12.68 -5.90
CA TYR A 46 -13.01 12.87 -7.17
C TYR A 46 -14.36 12.15 -7.24
N ARG A 47 -14.52 10.99 -6.56
CA ARG A 47 -15.72 10.15 -6.73
C ARG A 47 -16.60 10.03 -5.48
N LYS A 48 -16.04 10.29 -4.28
CA LYS A 48 -16.69 10.13 -2.96
C LYS A 48 -17.35 8.76 -2.74
N ASP A 49 -16.84 7.73 -3.40
CA ASP A 49 -17.35 6.36 -3.28
C ASP A 49 -16.70 5.66 -2.08
N LYS A 50 -17.51 4.92 -1.32
CA LYS A 50 -17.10 4.20 -0.10
C LYS A 50 -16.05 3.12 -0.41
N VAL A 51 -16.04 2.58 -1.63
CA VAL A 51 -15.04 1.58 -2.07
C VAL A 51 -13.63 2.18 -2.05
N TRP A 52 -13.44 3.42 -2.53
CA TRP A 52 -12.11 4.05 -2.55
C TRP A 52 -11.64 4.45 -1.16
N LEU A 53 -12.57 4.78 -0.26
CA LEU A 53 -12.26 5.00 1.14
C LEU A 53 -11.76 3.72 1.81
N ALA A 54 -12.42 2.58 1.56
CA ALA A 54 -11.96 1.28 2.07
C ALA A 54 -10.56 0.92 1.54
N VAL A 55 -10.32 1.10 0.25
CA VAL A 55 -8.99 0.87 -0.36
C VAL A 55 -7.92 1.78 0.24
N MET A 56 -8.25 3.04 0.52
CA MET A 56 -7.32 3.97 1.16
C MET A 56 -6.97 3.51 2.58
N ILE A 57 -7.97 3.10 3.37
CA ILE A 57 -7.76 2.56 4.72
C ILE A 57 -6.85 1.33 4.69
N VAL A 58 -7.08 0.39 3.77
CA VAL A 58 -6.23 -0.80 3.63
C VAL A 58 -4.78 -0.41 3.32
N ASN A 59 -4.55 0.55 2.42
CA ASN A 59 -3.19 1.02 2.13
C ASN A 59 -2.53 1.68 3.34
N ILE A 60 -3.27 2.43 4.15
CA ILE A 60 -2.76 3.04 5.40
C ILE A 60 -2.37 1.96 6.41
N ILE A 61 -3.21 0.94 6.60
CA ILE A 61 -2.92 -0.17 7.52
C ILE A 61 -1.65 -0.91 7.06
N LEU A 62 -1.56 -1.23 5.77
CA LEU A 62 -0.37 -1.86 5.20
C LEU A 62 0.88 -0.98 5.37
N PHE A 63 0.77 0.33 5.14
CA PHE A 63 1.88 1.26 5.33
C PHE A 63 2.40 1.24 6.78
N LEU A 64 1.50 1.29 7.77
CA LEU A 64 1.86 1.19 9.19
C LEU A 64 2.50 -0.15 9.54
N TYR A 65 1.97 -1.24 8.99
CA TYR A 65 2.54 -2.59 9.16
C TYR A 65 3.99 -2.65 8.64
N TYR A 66 4.24 -2.15 7.43
CA TYR A 66 5.60 -2.17 6.87
C TYR A 66 6.57 -1.20 7.56
N ILE A 67 6.08 -0.09 8.13
CA ILE A 67 6.90 0.75 9.02
C ILE A 67 7.32 -0.05 10.26
N TYR A 68 6.38 -0.76 10.88
CA TYR A 68 6.67 -1.59 12.06
C TYR A 68 7.68 -2.70 11.75
N GLU A 69 7.48 -3.44 10.66
CA GLU A 69 8.43 -4.45 10.17
C GLU A 69 9.82 -3.85 9.91
N THR A 70 9.87 -2.66 9.30
CA THR A 70 11.14 -1.96 9.06
C THR A 70 11.86 -1.63 10.37
N ILE A 71 11.13 -1.11 11.37
CA ILE A 71 11.71 -0.81 12.69
C ILE A 71 12.27 -2.07 13.32
N ASN A 72 11.54 -3.19 13.29
CA ASN A 72 12.01 -4.48 13.81
C ASN A 72 13.21 -5.03 13.04
N PHE A 73 13.34 -4.76 11.74
CA PHE A 73 14.50 -5.21 10.96
C PHE A 73 15.81 -4.52 11.40
N PHE A 74 15.74 -3.28 11.89
CA PHE A 74 16.91 -2.50 12.30
C PHE A 74 17.25 -2.58 13.80
N ILE A 75 16.38 -3.16 14.64
CA ILE A 75 16.58 -3.39 16.08
C ILE A 75 17.17 -4.78 16.30
#